data_AF-A0A7X6WNQ5-F1
#
_entry.id   AF-A0A7X6WNQ5-F1
#
_cell.length_a   1.000
_cell.length_b   1.000
_cell.length_c   1.000
_cell.angle_alpha   90.00
_cell.angle_beta   90.00
_cell.angle_gamma   90.00
#
_symmetry.space_group_name_H-M   'P 1'
#
loop_
_entity.id
_entity.type
_entity.pdbx_description
1 polymer ?
#
loop_
_entity_poly.entity_id
_entity_poly.type
_entity_poly.pdbx_seq_one_letter_code
_entity_poly.pdbx_strand_id
1 'polypeptide(L)'
;MDEDFVSEPIYDDLEEYWAQLPAQDDPNVSQFPIVPPGFRRHYHQYRNRTDVVRRHDHRMGGNTGFAVNFLGSHVHRYMGVTSYDRGHRHRYAGWTGRAIGPITNHIHRYNGVTSVDADHSHSYRGQTGRPRRPFLGEQPQPGP
;
A
#
# COMPACT_ATOMS: atom_id res chain seq x y z
N MET A 1 -11.95 4.52 -23.55
CA MET A 1 -10.89 3.53 -23.83
C MET A 1 -9.96 3.64 -22.64
N ASP A 2 -10.33 2.91 -21.59
CA ASP A 2 -9.83 3.11 -20.23
C ASP A 2 -9.47 1.75 -19.67
N GLU A 3 -8.32 1.22 -20.05
CA GLU A 3 -7.75 0.01 -19.45
C GLU A 3 -6.24 0.22 -19.39
N ASP A 4 -5.72 0.24 -18.15
CA ASP A 4 -4.39 -0.18 -17.72
C ASP A 4 -4.13 0.37 -16.30
N PHE A 5 -4.97 -0.08 -15.37
CA PHE A 5 -4.57 -0.15 -13.97
C PHE A 5 -3.83 -1.46 -13.78
N VAL A 6 -2.51 -1.43 -13.96
CA VAL A 6 -1.66 -2.54 -13.54
C VAL A 6 -1.51 -2.45 -12.03
N SER A 7 -2.46 -3.02 -11.30
CA SER A 7 -2.29 -3.38 -9.90
C SER A 7 -1.94 -4.86 -9.80
N GLU A 8 -0.81 -5.22 -10.37
CA GLU A 8 -0.09 -6.44 -10.01
C GLU A 8 0.89 -6.02 -8.90
N PRO A 9 0.84 -6.61 -7.71
CA PRO A 9 1.89 -6.42 -6.72
C PRO A 9 3.21 -6.90 -7.32
N ILE A 10 4.22 -6.02 -7.43
CA ILE A 10 5.57 -6.45 -7.77
C ILE A 10 6.09 -7.28 -6.59
N TYR A 11 6.02 -8.59 -6.75
CA TYR A 11 6.62 -9.61 -5.90
C TYR A 11 8.12 -9.84 -6.23
N ASP A 12 8.71 -9.10 -7.15
CA ASP A 12 10.03 -9.45 -7.73
C ASP A 12 11.28 -8.94 -6.97
N ASP A 13 11.15 -8.20 -5.86
CA ASP A 13 12.30 -7.91 -4.98
C ASP A 13 12.21 -8.69 -3.64
N LEU A 14 11.36 -9.70 -3.57
CA LEU A 14 11.28 -10.66 -2.46
C LEU A 14 11.97 -11.99 -2.78
N GLU A 15 12.16 -12.34 -4.06
CA GLU A 15 12.79 -13.61 -4.45
C GLU A 15 14.23 -13.77 -3.93
N GLU A 16 15.04 -12.71 -3.93
CA GLU A 16 16.42 -12.77 -3.44
C GLU A 16 16.52 -12.89 -1.90
N TYR A 17 15.48 -12.46 -1.19
CA TYR A 17 15.36 -12.59 0.27
C TYR A 17 14.83 -13.98 0.68
N TRP A 18 13.93 -14.58 -0.12
CA TRP A 18 13.37 -15.91 0.13
C TRP A 18 14.28 -17.08 -0.28
N ALA A 19 15.27 -16.86 -1.15
CA ALA A 19 16.25 -17.88 -1.53
C ALA A 19 17.22 -18.29 -0.40
N GLN A 20 17.23 -17.56 0.73
CA GLN A 20 18.19 -17.75 1.84
C GLN A 20 17.58 -18.44 3.07
N LEU A 21 16.29 -18.78 3.06
CA LEU A 21 15.63 -19.45 4.19
C LEU A 21 15.38 -20.93 3.85
N PRO A 22 15.75 -21.88 4.73
CA PRO A 22 15.48 -23.29 4.50
C PRO A 22 13.96 -23.53 4.43
N ALA A 23 13.54 -24.29 3.42
CA ALA A 23 12.15 -24.62 3.11
C ALA A 23 11.40 -25.12 4.35
N GLN A 24 10.34 -24.40 4.74
CA GLN A 24 9.34 -24.86 5.70
C GLN A 24 7.98 -24.83 5.00
N ASP A 25 7.74 -25.89 4.24
CA ASP A 25 6.45 -26.18 3.61
C ASP A 25 5.44 -26.64 4.67
N ASP A 26 4.61 -25.71 5.16
CA ASP A 26 3.26 -26.02 5.64
C ASP A 26 2.28 -24.92 5.17
N PRO A 27 1.43 -25.21 4.17
CA PRO A 27 0.50 -24.24 3.59
C PRO A 27 -0.72 -23.92 4.49
N ASN A 28 -0.81 -24.45 5.71
CA ASN A 28 -1.93 -24.19 6.64
C ASN A 28 -1.56 -23.41 7.91
N VAL A 29 -0.33 -22.91 8.05
CA VAL A 29 0.04 -22.05 9.17
C VAL A 29 -0.08 -20.57 8.77
N SER A 30 -1.16 -19.94 9.22
CA SER A 30 -1.34 -18.48 9.20
C SER A 30 -0.18 -17.78 9.92
N GLN A 31 0.81 -17.32 9.16
CA GLN A 31 1.99 -16.60 9.64
C GLN A 31 1.71 -15.14 10.03
N PHE A 32 0.49 -14.82 10.46
CA PHE A 32 0.17 -13.49 11.00
C PHE A 32 0.53 -13.43 12.49
N PRO A 33 1.40 -12.51 12.93
CA PRO A 33 1.58 -12.28 14.35
C PRO A 33 0.25 -11.81 14.95
N ILE A 34 -0.10 -12.36 16.11
CA ILE A 34 -1.26 -11.97 16.92
C ILE A 34 -1.06 -10.51 17.34
N VAL A 35 -1.81 -9.59 16.73
CA VAL A 35 -1.76 -8.15 17.07
C VAL A 35 -2.74 -7.86 18.21
N PRO A 36 -2.35 -7.11 19.25
CA PRO A 36 -3.20 -6.85 20.40
C PRO A 36 -4.55 -6.18 20.05
N PRO A 37 -5.60 -6.40 20.87
CA PRO A 37 -6.95 -5.92 20.58
C PRO A 37 -7.03 -4.39 20.68
N GLY A 38 -7.53 -3.72 19.63
CA GLY A 38 -7.86 -2.30 19.72
C GLY A 38 -8.03 -1.54 18.40
N PHE A 39 -7.40 -1.97 17.31
CA PHE A 39 -7.53 -1.31 16.01
C PHE A 39 -8.02 -2.30 14.95
N ARG A 40 -9.19 -2.02 14.37
CA ARG A 40 -9.82 -2.89 13.37
C ARG A 40 -8.86 -3.06 12.20
N ARG A 41 -8.58 -4.31 11.81
CA ARG A 41 -7.92 -4.63 10.53
C ARG A 41 -8.67 -3.92 9.40
N HIS A 42 -8.05 -2.90 8.81
CA HIS A 42 -8.54 -2.23 7.61
C HIS A 42 -7.36 -1.73 6.78
N TYR A 43 -7.65 -1.36 5.54
CA TYR A 43 -6.73 -0.74 4.62
C TYR A 43 -7.42 0.46 3.96
N HIS A 44 -6.66 1.27 3.24
CA HIS A 44 -7.21 2.36 2.46
C HIS A 44 -6.75 2.26 1.02
N GLN A 45 -7.60 2.72 0.10
CA GLN A 45 -7.16 3.02 -1.25
C GLN A 45 -6.47 4.37 -1.30
N TYR A 46 -5.51 4.52 -2.20
CA TYR A 46 -4.90 5.81 -2.50
C TYR A 46 -4.68 5.94 -4.01
N ARG A 47 -4.74 7.17 -4.50
CA ARG A 47 -4.49 7.51 -5.90
C ARG A 47 -4.07 8.97 -5.99
N ASN A 48 -2.99 9.25 -6.70
CA ASN A 48 -2.53 10.61 -6.97
C ASN A 48 -1.66 10.64 -8.24
N ARG A 49 -1.21 11.84 -8.61
CA ARG A 49 -0.14 12.06 -9.59
C ARG A 49 1.09 12.63 -8.89
N THR A 50 2.25 12.45 -9.51
CA THR A 50 3.47 13.16 -9.13
C THR A 50 3.40 14.62 -9.56
N ASP A 51 4.41 15.40 -9.18
CA ASP A 51 4.72 16.67 -9.84
C ASP A 51 5.11 16.49 -11.31
N VAL A 52 5.17 17.60 -12.04
CA VAL A 52 5.65 17.64 -13.41
C VAL A 52 7.14 17.96 -13.41
N VAL A 53 7.96 17.01 -13.84
CA VAL A 53 9.42 17.15 -13.99
C VAL A 53 9.76 16.74 -15.42
N ARG A 54 10.69 17.46 -16.06
CA ARG A 54 11.10 17.18 -17.46
C ARG A 54 9.90 16.99 -18.41
N ARG A 55 8.89 17.84 -18.25
CA ARG A 55 7.67 17.91 -19.09
C ARG A 55 6.77 16.66 -19.05
N HIS A 56 6.83 15.87 -17.98
CA HIS A 56 5.89 14.77 -17.77
C HIS A 56 5.65 14.47 -16.29
N ASP A 57 4.70 13.58 -16.01
CA ASP A 57 4.30 13.18 -14.66
C ASP A 57 3.83 11.72 -14.67
N HIS A 58 3.71 11.10 -13.50
CA HIS A 58 3.21 9.75 -13.40
C HIS A 58 2.01 9.62 -12.47
N ARG A 59 1.13 8.68 -12.81
CA ARG A 59 0.03 8.25 -11.94
C ARG A 59 0.55 7.24 -10.92
N MET A 60 -0.02 7.31 -9.73
CA MET A 60 0.23 6.42 -8.60
C MET A 60 -1.10 5.94 -8.01
N GLY A 61 -1.12 4.75 -7.45
CA GLY A 61 -2.25 4.27 -6.68
C GLY A 61 -2.10 2.83 -6.23
N GLY A 62 -2.96 2.45 -5.28
CA GLY A 62 -2.99 1.09 -4.74
C GLY A 62 -3.79 1.02 -3.44
N ASN A 63 -3.61 -0.09 -2.72
CA ASN A 63 -4.09 -0.26 -1.36
C ASN A 63 -2.92 -0.11 -0.38
N THR A 64 -3.17 0.50 0.77
CA THR A 64 -2.21 0.51 1.86
C THR A 64 -2.08 -0.89 2.47
N GLY A 65 -0.91 -1.19 3.04
CA GLY A 65 -0.67 -2.41 3.80
C GLY A 65 -1.26 -2.36 5.21
N PHE A 66 -0.76 -3.24 6.08
CA PHE A 66 -1.20 -3.36 7.46
C PHE A 66 -1.08 -2.05 8.24
N ALA A 67 -2.05 -1.84 9.14
CA ALA A 67 -2.02 -0.76 10.11
C ALA A 67 -1.03 -1.08 11.24
N VAL A 68 -0.16 -0.12 11.57
CA VAL A 68 0.73 -0.17 12.74
C VAL A 68 0.36 0.94 13.69
N ASN A 69 0.23 0.61 14.98
CA ASN A 69 -0.10 1.59 16.01
C ASN A 69 1.05 2.59 16.20
N PHE A 70 0.71 3.87 16.27
CA PHE A 70 1.68 4.96 16.44
C PHE A 70 1.04 6.12 17.23
N LEU A 71 1.54 6.37 18.45
CA LEU A 71 1.16 7.50 19.32
C LEU A 71 -0.36 7.73 19.43
N GLY A 72 -1.10 6.69 19.83
CA GLY A 72 -2.57 6.75 20.00
C GLY A 72 -3.37 6.86 18.69
N SER A 73 -2.71 6.60 17.55
CA SER A 73 -3.28 6.50 16.22
C SER A 73 -2.71 5.26 15.53
N HIS A 74 -2.89 5.14 14.21
CA HIS A 74 -2.19 4.16 13.39
C HIS A 74 -1.71 4.79 12.07
N VAL A 75 -0.77 4.11 11.44
CA VAL A 75 -0.19 4.44 10.13
C VAL A 75 -0.19 3.20 9.26
N HIS A 76 -0.15 3.36 7.95
CA HIS A 76 -0.03 2.25 7.01
C HIS A 76 1.19 2.39 6.13
N ARG A 77 1.82 1.27 5.79
CA ARG A 77 2.84 1.22 4.73
C ARG A 77 2.15 1.30 3.36
N TYR A 78 2.78 1.95 2.40
CA TYR A 78 2.40 1.89 0.99
C TYR A 78 3.66 1.78 0.12
N MET A 79 3.52 1.14 -1.03
CA MET A 79 4.56 1.04 -2.05
C MET A 79 3.96 0.67 -3.40
N GLY A 80 4.73 0.88 -4.46
CA GLY A 80 4.34 0.47 -5.81
C GLY A 80 5.28 1.05 -6.87
N VAL A 81 4.81 0.97 -8.11
CA VAL A 81 5.47 1.55 -9.29
C VAL A 81 4.50 2.49 -9.99
N THR A 82 5.03 3.58 -10.52
CA THR A 82 4.23 4.59 -11.21
C THR A 82 3.77 4.10 -12.59
N SER A 83 2.79 4.77 -13.18
CA SER A 83 2.42 4.52 -14.58
C SER A 83 3.61 4.73 -15.53
N TYR A 84 3.63 4.05 -16.66
CA TYR A 84 4.61 4.32 -17.71
C TYR A 84 4.33 5.66 -18.38
N ASP A 85 5.33 6.54 -18.44
CA ASP A 85 5.30 7.76 -19.25
C ASP A 85 6.71 8.09 -19.74
N ARG A 86 6.81 8.70 -20.93
CA ARG A 86 8.09 9.12 -21.55
C ARG A 86 9.21 8.08 -21.48
N GLY A 87 8.89 6.80 -21.67
CA GLY A 87 9.90 5.76 -21.76
C GLY A 87 10.25 5.05 -20.44
N HIS A 88 9.74 5.48 -19.30
CA HIS A 88 10.14 4.92 -17.99
C HIS A 88 9.04 4.95 -16.93
N ARG A 89 9.38 4.39 -15.76
CA ARG A 89 8.57 4.31 -14.54
C ARG A 89 9.48 4.61 -13.36
N HIS A 90 8.88 4.95 -12.22
CA HIS A 90 9.59 5.04 -10.95
C HIS A 90 8.98 4.13 -9.90
N ARG A 91 9.80 3.67 -8.96
CA ARG A 91 9.37 3.00 -7.73
C ARG A 91 9.04 4.05 -6.66
N TYR A 92 8.15 3.72 -5.75
CA TYR A 92 7.88 4.53 -4.56
C TYR A 92 7.52 3.64 -3.36
N ALA A 93 7.86 4.11 -2.16
CA ALA A 93 7.45 3.50 -0.90
C ALA A 93 7.40 4.55 0.22
N GLY A 94 6.60 4.30 1.25
CA GLY A 94 6.51 5.18 2.40
C GLY A 94 5.51 4.70 3.45
N TRP A 95 5.32 5.56 4.46
CA TRP A 95 4.31 5.41 5.50
C TRP A 95 3.35 6.57 5.44
N THR A 96 2.07 6.29 5.67
CA THR A 96 1.10 7.36 5.85
C THR A 96 1.33 8.09 7.17
N GLY A 97 0.85 9.32 7.27
CA GLY A 97 0.72 10.04 8.53
C GLY A 97 -0.38 9.46 9.41
N ARG A 98 -0.54 10.03 10.61
CA ARG A 98 -1.58 9.66 11.57
C ARG A 98 -2.98 9.76 10.95
N ALA A 99 -3.89 8.93 11.46
CA ALA A 99 -5.31 9.00 11.08
C ALA A 99 -5.88 10.40 11.38
N ILE A 100 -6.63 10.95 10.43
CA ILE A 100 -7.33 12.23 10.52
C ILE A 100 -8.83 11.94 10.47
N GLY A 101 -9.52 12.18 11.58
CA GLY A 101 -10.96 11.92 11.74
C GLY A 101 -11.25 10.77 12.73
N PRO A 102 -12.53 10.41 12.90
CA PRO A 102 -12.95 9.34 13.80
C PRO A 102 -12.53 7.95 13.29
N ILE A 103 -12.30 7.01 14.21
CA ILE A 103 -11.85 5.64 13.89
C ILE A 103 -12.72 4.96 12.83
N THR A 104 -14.03 5.16 12.88
CA THR A 104 -15.00 4.54 11.95
C THR A 104 -14.95 5.13 10.53
N ASN A 105 -14.40 6.33 10.37
CA ASN A 105 -14.36 7.05 9.09
C ASN A 105 -13.24 8.11 9.13
N HIS A 106 -12.02 7.69 8.84
CA HIS A 106 -10.83 8.54 8.79
C HIS A 106 -10.05 8.34 7.49
N ILE A 107 -9.11 9.26 7.26
CA ILE A 107 -8.16 9.22 6.15
C ILE A 107 -6.75 9.43 6.67
N HIS A 108 -5.75 9.16 5.83
CA HIS A 108 -4.36 9.50 6.11
C HIS A 108 -3.80 10.40 5.00
N ARG A 109 -2.84 11.27 5.36
CA ARG A 109 -1.99 11.99 4.40
C ARG A 109 -0.72 11.22 4.14
N TYR A 110 -0.14 11.37 2.96
CA TYR A 110 1.18 10.80 2.64
C TYR A 110 1.89 11.69 1.62
N ASN A 111 3.22 11.60 1.61
CA ASN A 111 4.09 12.30 0.68
C ASN A 111 5.45 11.60 0.59
N GLY A 112 6.20 11.88 -0.47
CA GLY A 112 7.52 11.31 -0.66
C GLY A 112 8.14 11.74 -1.99
N VAL A 113 9.23 11.06 -2.32
CA VAL A 113 9.93 11.18 -3.60
C VAL A 113 10.06 9.78 -4.19
N THR A 114 9.97 9.66 -5.51
CA THR A 114 10.16 8.39 -6.21
C THR A 114 11.64 8.00 -6.27
N SER A 115 11.95 6.79 -6.75
CA SER A 115 13.30 6.44 -7.18
C SER A 115 13.79 7.38 -8.29
N VAL A 116 15.11 7.42 -8.47
CA VAL A 116 15.73 8.10 -9.61
C VAL A 116 15.77 7.12 -10.78
N ASP A 117 15.06 7.46 -11.86
CA ASP A 117 15.03 6.68 -13.10
C ASP A 117 15.10 7.67 -14.27
N ALA A 118 15.74 7.29 -15.38
CA ALA A 118 16.02 8.19 -16.50
C ALA A 118 16.58 9.57 -16.03
N ASP A 119 17.52 9.52 -15.08
CA ASP A 119 18.24 10.68 -14.53
C ASP A 119 17.36 11.75 -13.84
N HIS A 120 16.17 11.39 -13.35
CA HIS A 120 15.40 12.29 -12.46
C HIS A 120 14.44 11.51 -11.54
N SER A 121 13.80 12.23 -10.64
CA SER A 121 12.78 11.72 -9.73
C SER A 121 11.63 12.70 -9.65
N HIS A 122 10.58 12.26 -8.97
CA HIS A 122 9.34 13.01 -8.82
C HIS A 122 8.95 13.15 -7.34
N SER A 123 8.49 14.33 -6.96
CA SER A 123 7.83 14.53 -5.66
C SER A 123 6.35 14.18 -5.76
N TYR A 124 5.78 13.66 -4.68
CA TYR A 124 4.35 13.38 -4.63
C TYR A 124 3.76 13.64 -3.24
N ARG A 125 2.45 13.92 -3.22
CA ARG A 125 1.63 14.01 -2.01
C ARG A 125 0.20 13.57 -2.29
N GLY A 126 -0.47 13.03 -1.30
CA GLY A 126 -1.86 12.58 -1.44
C GLY A 126 -2.56 12.34 -0.11
N GLN A 127 -3.81 11.90 -0.23
CA GLN A 127 -4.64 11.44 0.87
C GLN A 127 -5.26 10.11 0.50
N THR A 128 -5.43 9.25 1.49
CA THR A 128 -6.12 7.99 1.30
C THR A 128 -7.64 8.19 1.25
N GLY A 129 -8.35 7.22 0.70
CA GLY A 129 -9.80 7.11 0.84
C GLY A 129 -10.22 6.64 2.24
N ARG A 130 -11.52 6.38 2.36
CA ARG A 130 -12.14 5.86 3.60
C ARG A 130 -11.63 4.45 3.96
N PRO A 131 -11.74 4.03 5.23
CA PRO A 131 -11.35 2.69 5.66
C PRO A 131 -12.12 1.61 4.91
N ARG A 132 -11.41 0.59 4.43
CA ARG A 132 -11.97 -0.62 3.82
C ARG A 132 -11.66 -1.84 4.67
N ARG A 133 -12.65 -2.68 4.90
CA ARG A 133 -12.46 -3.94 5.62
C ARG A 133 -11.86 -4.98 4.68
N PRO A 134 -10.95 -5.84 5.15
CA PRO A 134 -10.64 -7.07 4.44
C PRO A 134 -11.94 -7.83 4.21
N PHE A 135 -12.11 -8.44 3.04
CA PHE A 135 -13.13 -9.47 2.87
C PHE A 135 -12.77 -10.62 3.82
N LEU A 136 -13.37 -10.63 5.01
CA LEU A 136 -13.53 -11.87 5.74
C LEU A 136 -14.69 -12.55 5.03
N GLY A 137 -14.42 -13.65 4.33
CA GLY A 137 -15.49 -14.54 3.85
C GLY A 137 -16.47 -14.79 4.99
N GLU A 138 -17.76 -14.89 4.66
CA GLU A 138 -18.81 -15.23 5.61
C GLU A 138 -18.31 -16.31 6.57
N GLN A 139 -18.23 -15.97 7.86
CA GLN A 139 -18.27 -17.01 8.87
C GLN A 139 -19.60 -17.72 8.62
N PRO A 140 -19.62 -19.05 8.37
CA PRO A 140 -20.88 -19.76 8.28
C PRO A 140 -21.65 -19.43 9.56
N GLN A 141 -22.84 -18.87 9.40
CA GLN A 141 -23.77 -18.71 10.52
C GLN A 141 -23.91 -20.10 11.15
N PRO A 142 -23.73 -20.28 12.47
CA PRO A 142 -24.23 -21.49 13.09
C PRO A 142 -25.73 -21.50 12.81
N GLY A 143 -26.17 -22.47 12.00
CA GLY A 143 -27.59 -22.73 11.79
C GLY A 143 -28.29 -23.03 13.13
N PRO A 144 -29.63 -22.94 13.17
CA PRO A 144 -30.40 -23.14 14.39
C PRO A 144 -30.13 -24.50 15.05
#